data_AF-A0A9D4LSY3-F1
#
_entry.id   AF-A0A9D4LSY3-F1
#
_cell.length_a   1.000
_cell.length_b   1.000
_cell.length_c   1.000
_cell.angle_alpha   90.00
_cell.angle_beta   90.00
_cell.angle_gamma   90.00
#
_symmetry.space_group_name_H-M   'P 1'
#
loop_
_entity.id
_entity.type
_entity.pdbx_description
1 polymer ?
#
loop_
_entity_poly.entity_id
_entity_poly.type
_entity_poly.pdbx_seq_one_letter_code
_entity_poly.pdbx_strand_id
1 'polypeptide(L)' 'MHNGRLIAMAQSTSADWNQRSQTVVLKVSTSDEVWISNRDFSDQFLDGQRYTVFSGALLYQI' A
#
# COMPACT_ATOMS: atom_id res chain seq x y z
N MET A 1 -2.61 1.09 5.30
CA MET A 1 -3.49 1.57 6.38
C MET A 1 -4.26 0.39 6.92
N HIS A 2 -4.57 0.37 8.22
CA HIS A 2 -5.46 -0.61 8.86
C HIS A 2 -6.36 0.18 9.81
N ASN A 3 -7.67 0.19 9.56
CA ASN A 3 -8.67 0.95 10.32
C ASN A 3 -8.25 2.43 10.54
N GLY A 4 -7.77 3.09 9.49
CA GLY A 4 -7.37 4.50 9.52
C GLY A 4 -5.99 4.77 10.11
N ARG A 5 -5.30 3.75 10.62
CA ARG A 5 -3.94 3.87 11.17
C ARG A 5 -2.88 3.53 10.13
N LEU A 6 -1.80 4.31 10.11
CA LEU A 6 -0.59 3.97 9.36
C LEU A 6 0.10 2.77 10.00
N ILE A 7 0.31 1.71 9.22
CA ILE A 7 1.00 0.48 9.69
C ILE A 7 2.38 0.34 9.04
N ALA A 8 2.46 0.59 7.73
CA ALA A 8 3.68 0.51 6.96
C ALA A 8 3.67 1.60 5.90
N MET A 9 4.86 2.05 5.52
CA MET A 9 5.06 3.08 4.51
C MET A 9 6.19 2.65 3.58
N ALA A 10 6.00 2.86 2.28
CA ALA A 10 7.07 2.79 1.29
C ALA A 10 7.43 4.22 0.88
N GLN A 11 8.67 4.63 1.10
CA GLN A 11 9.18 5.95 0.71
C GLN A 11 10.35 5.79 -0.27
N SER A 12 10.55 6.78 -1.13
CA SER A 12 11.77 6.92 -1.90
C SER A 12 12.28 8.35 -1.79
N THR A 13 13.59 8.50 -1.75
CA THR A 13 14.29 9.79 -1.73
C THR A 13 14.76 10.24 -3.12
N SER A 14 14.61 9.39 -4.15
CA SER A 14 14.99 9.71 -5.53
C SER A 14 13.83 10.44 -6.24
N ALA A 15 14.20 11.51 -6.95
CA ALA A 15 13.31 12.31 -7.79
C ALA A 15 12.97 11.63 -9.14
N ASP A 16 13.64 10.52 -9.48
CA ASP A 16 13.41 9.76 -10.70
C ASP A 16 12.29 8.74 -10.54
N TRP A 17 11.83 8.21 -11.69
CA TRP A 17 10.88 7.10 -11.75
C TRP A 17 11.45 5.86 -11.05
N ASN A 18 11.00 5.62 -9.82
CA ASN A 18 11.44 4.51 -9.01
C ASN A 18 10.27 3.57 -8.68
N GLN A 19 10.56 2.27 -8.71
CA GLN A 19 9.64 1.26 -8.21
C GLN A 19 9.74 1.22 -6.69
N ARG A 20 8.57 1.19 -6.03
CA ARG A 20 8.46 1.07 -4.58
C ARG A 20 7.55 -0.11 -4.27
N SER A 21 8.03 -1.02 -3.43
CA SER A 21 7.25 -2.15 -2.96
C SER A 21 7.34 -2.23 -1.44
N GLN A 22 6.26 -2.69 -0.82
CA GLN A 22 6.23 -2.98 0.60
C GLN A 22 5.23 -4.10 0.85
N THR A 23 5.58 -4.98 1.79
CA THR A 23 4.75 -6.11 2.19
C THR A 23 4.61 -6.12 3.70
N VAL A 24 3.44 -6.49 4.20
CA VAL A 24 3.18 -6.63 5.63
C VAL A 24 2.27 -7.83 5.87
N VAL A 25 2.51 -8.56 6.95
CA VAL A 25 1.58 -9.58 7.48
C VAL A 25 0.80 -8.95 8.61
N LEU A 26 -0.54 -8.98 8.51
CA LEU A 26 -1.44 -8.38 9.48
C LEU A 26 -2.39 -9.44 10.02
N LYS A 27 -2.58 -9.45 11.35
CA LYS A 27 -3.78 -10.05 11.92
C LYS A 27 -4.95 -9.10 11.65
N VAL A 28 -5.96 -9.61 10.96
CA VAL A 28 -7.19 -8.88 10.66
C VAL A 28 -8.38 -9.59 11.30
N SER A 29 -9.32 -8.82 11.80
CA SER A 29 -10.60 -9.30 12.32
C SER A 29 -11.71 -9.03 11.32
N THR A 30 -12.87 -9.66 11.50
CA THR A 30 -14.08 -9.31 10.75
C THR A 30 -14.34 -7.81 10.88
N SER A 31 -14.67 -7.17 9.76
CA SER A 31 -14.93 -5.73 9.64
C SER A 31 -13.69 -4.81 9.67
N ASP A 32 -12.48 -5.36 9.77
CA ASP A 32 -11.28 -4.56 9.57
C ASP A 32 -11.14 -4.12 8.10
N GLU A 33 -10.73 -2.87 7.90
CA GLU A 33 -10.48 -2.28 6.58
C GLU A 33 -8.99 -2.06 6.37
N VAL A 34 -8.51 -2.47 5.19
CA VAL A 34 -7.10 -2.33 4.77
C VAL A 34 -7.04 -1.67 3.41
N TRP A 35 -6.29 -0.57 3.31
CA TRP A 35 -6.13 0.19 2.07
C TRP A 35 -4.77 0.87 1.99
N ILE A 36 -4.39 1.30 0.79
CA ILE A 36 -3.25 2.17 0.57
C ILE A 36 -3.74 3.62 0.55
N SER A 37 -3.01 4.51 1.23
CA SER A 37 -3.22 5.95 1.14
C SER A 37 -1.94 6.62 0.65
N ASN A 38 -2.04 7.58 -0.25
CA ASN A 38 -0.95 8.47 -0.60
C ASN A 38 -1.15 9.79 0.16
N ARG A 39 -0.16 10.19 0.97
CA ARG A 39 -0.27 11.39 1.81
C ARG A 39 0.07 12.68 1.06
N ASP A 40 0.89 12.63 0.00
CA ASP A 40 1.62 13.84 -0.43
C ASP A 40 1.74 14.08 -1.96
N PHE A 41 1.19 13.26 -2.87
CA PHE A 41 1.33 13.53 -4.32
C PHE A 41 0.10 13.16 -5.18
N SER A 42 -0.31 14.09 -6.05
CA SER A 42 -1.45 13.97 -6.98
C SER A 42 -1.18 13.05 -8.18
N ASP A 43 0.08 12.79 -8.54
CA ASP A 43 0.41 12.34 -9.91
C ASP A 43 1.00 10.91 -10.00
N GLN A 44 1.08 10.16 -8.90
CA GLN A 44 1.82 8.88 -8.90
C GLN A 44 1.02 7.65 -9.36
N PHE A 45 -0.28 7.80 -9.64
CA PHE A 45 -1.13 6.64 -9.93
C PHE A 45 -1.36 6.36 -11.41
N LEU A 46 -1.13 7.32 -12.31
CA LEU A 46 -1.63 7.22 -13.68
C LEU A 46 -0.75 8.02 -14.67
N ASP A 47 0.41 7.49 -15.03
CA ASP A 47 0.77 7.59 -16.45
C ASP A 47 0.29 6.29 -17.08
N GLY A 48 -0.44 6.36 -18.18
CA GLY A 48 -1.14 5.20 -18.78
C GLY A 48 -0.23 4.07 -19.25
N GLN A 49 1.07 4.08 -18.90
CA GLN A 49 2.04 3.03 -19.21
C GLN A 49 2.64 2.39 -17.95
N ARG A 50 2.27 2.85 -16.75
CA ARG A 50 2.80 2.33 -15.47
C ARG A 50 1.68 1.89 -14.56
N TYR A 51 1.87 0.74 -13.94
CA TYR A 51 0.86 0.11 -13.10
C TYR A 51 1.28 0.13 -11.64
N THR A 52 0.35 0.54 -10.78
CA THR A 52 0.46 0.33 -9.33
C THR A 52 -0.39 -0.88 -8.96
N VAL A 53 0.21 -1.82 -8.22
CA VAL A 53 -0.47 -3.06 -7.82
C VAL A 53 -0.59 -3.10 -6.30
N PHE A 54 -1.78 -3.49 -5.83
CA PHE A 54 -2.04 -3.81 -4.42
C PHE A 54 -2.76 -5.16 -4.36
N SER A 55 -2.22 -6.09 -3.58
CA SER A 55 -2.76 -7.46 -3.45
C SER A 55 -2.66 -7.95 -2.02
N GLY A 56 -3.48 -8.95 -1.68
CA GLY A 56 -3.50 -9.60 -0.38
C GLY A 56 -4.12 -10.99 -0.46
N ALA A 57 -3.75 -11.85 0.49
CA ALA A 57 -4.28 -13.20 0.62
C ALA A 57 -4.34 -13.61 2.10
N LEU A 58 -5.31 -14.46 2.45
CA LEU A 58 -5.40 -15.07 3.77
C LEU A 58 -4.32 -16.15 3.91
N LEU A 59 -3.45 -16.02 4.92
CA LEU A 59 -2.40 -17.01 5.19
C LEU A 59 -2.90 -18.17 6.06
N TYR A 60 -3.63 -17.84 7.14
CA TYR A 60 -4.24 -18.82 8.06
C TYR A 60 -5.41 -18.17 8.81
N GLN A 61 -6.41 -18.99 9.15
CA GLN A 61 -7.52 -18.59 9.99
C GLN A 61 -7.16 -18.81 11.47
N ILE A 62 -7.43 -17.82 12.31
CA ILE A 62 -7.12 -17.79 13.75
C ILE A 62 -8.34 -17.33 14.54
#